data_AF-A0A966JBQ5-F1
#
_entry.id   AF-A0A966JBQ5-F1
#
_cell.length_a   1.000
_cell.length_b   1.000
_cell.length_c   1.000
_cell.angle_alpha   90.00
_cell.angle_beta   90.00
_cell.angle_gamma   90.00
#
_symmetry.space_group_name_H-M   'P 1'
#
loop_
_entity.id
_entity.type
_entity.pdbx_description
1 polymer ?
#
loop_
_entity_poly.entity_id
_entity_poly.type
_entity_poly.pdbx_seq_one_letter_code
_entity_poly.pdbx_strand_id
1 'polypeptide(L)'
;MPRSPAERLHDVGEFIRLQRENAQQSIRDLVRAAGVSNPYLSQIERGIRKPSADILQQIARALEISAESLYVRAGILDGTPPETSSVPEAITNDEKLTPEQRQSLLSVYRSFVAANEATPTSPAATTEPPGDPDGNRNTAG
;
A
#
# COMPACT_ATOMS: atom_id res chain seq x y z
N MET A 1 -11.34 -5.80 6.04
CA MET A 1 -11.02 -7.20 6.41
C MET A 1 -9.51 -7.37 6.32
N PRO A 2 -8.82 -7.87 7.35
CA PRO A 2 -7.39 -8.21 7.24
C PRO A 2 -7.22 -9.33 6.20
N ARG A 3 -6.20 -9.23 5.33
CA ARG A 3 -5.90 -10.28 4.33
C ARG A 3 -5.65 -11.62 5.01
N SER A 4 -6.01 -12.73 4.36
CA SER A 4 -5.68 -14.06 4.83
C SER A 4 -4.17 -14.35 4.66
N PRO A 5 -3.60 -15.32 5.42
CA PRO A 5 -2.21 -15.72 5.26
C PRO A 5 -1.85 -16.19 3.85
N ALA A 6 -2.77 -16.86 3.16
CA ALA A 6 -2.58 -17.34 1.79
C ALA A 6 -2.56 -16.17 0.78
N GLU A 7 -3.45 -15.19 0.95
CA GLU A 7 -3.48 -13.99 0.10
C GLU A 7 -2.22 -13.13 0.29
N ARG A 8 -1.68 -13.01 1.51
CA ARG A 8 -0.39 -12.34 1.76
C ARG A 8 0.77 -13.05 1.08
N LEU A 9 0.78 -14.38 1.11
CA LEU A 9 1.82 -15.16 0.46
C LEU A 9 1.77 -15.04 -1.07
N HIS A 10 0.57 -15.00 -1.63
CA HIS A 10 0.38 -14.71 -3.04
C HIS A 10 0.84 -13.29 -3.40
N ASP A 11 0.43 -12.28 -2.64
CA ASP A 11 0.83 -10.87 -2.86
C ASP A 11 2.35 -10.67 -2.81
N VAL A 12 3.05 -11.25 -1.83
CA VAL A 12 4.52 -11.12 -1.77
C VAL A 12 5.19 -11.83 -2.95
N GLY A 13 4.70 -13.00 -3.36
CA GLY A 13 5.23 -13.74 -4.51
C GLY A 13 5.05 -12.99 -5.83
N GLU A 14 3.85 -12.47 -6.05
CA GLU A 14 3.48 -11.69 -7.23
C GLU A 14 4.27 -10.38 -7.29
N PHE A 15 4.45 -9.71 -6.15
CA PHE A 15 5.29 -8.52 -6.05
C PHE A 15 6.77 -8.79 -6.37
N ILE A 16 7.35 -9.88 -5.86
CA ILE A 16 8.75 -10.26 -6.19
C ILE A 16 8.89 -10.49 -7.69
N ARG A 17 7.93 -11.19 -8.31
CA ARG A 17 7.90 -11.43 -9.74
C ARG A 17 7.84 -10.11 -10.53
N LEU A 18 6.96 -9.20 -10.15
CA LEU A 18 6.81 -7.89 -10.79
C LEU A 18 8.09 -7.06 -10.71
N GLN A 19 8.73 -7.00 -9.54
CA GLN A 19 9.99 -6.27 -9.36
C GLN A 19 11.11 -6.87 -10.21
N ARG A 20 11.20 -8.21 -10.28
CA ARG A 20 12.16 -8.90 -11.16
C ARG A 20 11.94 -8.55 -12.63
N GLU A 21 10.69 -8.56 -13.09
CA GLU A 21 10.34 -8.25 -14.47
C GLU A 21 10.61 -6.77 -14.81
N ASN A 22 10.32 -5.85 -13.90
CA ASN A 22 10.64 -4.42 -14.03
C ASN A 22 12.15 -4.17 -14.11
N ALA A 23 12.94 -4.92 -13.33
CA ALA A 23 14.40 -4.90 -13.39
C ALA A 23 14.97 -5.63 -14.62
N GLN A 24 14.11 -6.17 -15.50
CA GLN A 24 14.48 -6.99 -16.67
C GLN A 24 15.40 -8.17 -16.32
N GLN A 25 15.33 -8.65 -15.08
CA GLN A 25 16.13 -9.78 -14.61
C GLN A 25 15.44 -11.09 -14.98
N SER A 26 16.19 -12.03 -15.56
CA SER A 26 15.67 -13.39 -15.70
C SER A 26 15.55 -14.05 -14.32
N ILE A 27 14.69 -15.04 -14.19
CA ILE A 27 14.59 -15.81 -12.94
C ILE A 27 15.94 -16.46 -12.56
N ARG A 28 16.78 -16.81 -13.53
CA ARG A 28 18.11 -17.38 -13.29
C ARG A 28 19.09 -16.34 -12.74
N ASP A 29 18.96 -15.08 -13.17
CA ASP A 29 19.82 -14.01 -12.69
C ASP A 29 19.46 -13.62 -11.26
N LEU A 30 18.17 -13.51 -10.94
CA LEU A 30 17.73 -13.26 -9.57
C LEU A 30 18.14 -14.40 -8.62
N VAL A 31 18.02 -15.66 -9.04
CA VAL A 31 18.50 -16.83 -8.28
C VAL A 31 19.98 -16.72 -7.97
N ARG A 32 20.81 -16.34 -8.96
CA ARG A 32 22.25 -16.19 -8.78
C ARG A 32 22.58 -15.05 -7.83
N ALA A 33 21.93 -13.89 -8.01
CA ALA A 33 22.18 -12.71 -7.20
C ALA A 33 21.70 -12.87 -5.75
N ALA A 34 20.54 -13.51 -5.55
CA ALA A 34 19.96 -13.74 -4.24
C ALA A 34 20.55 -14.98 -3.53
N GLY A 35 21.36 -15.81 -4.19
CA GLY A 35 21.95 -17.00 -3.58
C GLY A 35 20.94 -18.11 -3.22
N VAL A 36 19.76 -18.12 -3.87
CA VAL A 36 18.69 -19.10 -3.62
C VAL A 36 18.57 -20.10 -4.77
N SER A 37 17.86 -21.21 -4.58
CA SER A 37 17.63 -22.18 -5.65
C SER A 37 16.47 -21.78 -6.57
N ASN A 38 16.58 -22.11 -7.86
CA ASN A 38 15.55 -21.81 -8.85
C ASN A 38 14.18 -22.47 -8.56
N PRO A 39 14.11 -23.75 -8.14
CA PRO A 39 12.85 -24.36 -7.73
C PRO A 39 12.18 -23.62 -6.58
N TYR A 40 12.98 -23.15 -5.61
CA TYR A 40 12.47 -22.46 -4.43
C TYR A 40 11.95 -21.06 -4.76
N LEU A 41 12.71 -20.26 -5.52
CA LEU A 41 12.24 -18.95 -5.97
C LEU A 41 10.98 -19.04 -6.82
N SER A 42 10.90 -20.04 -7.71
CA SER A 42 9.70 -20.28 -8.54
C SER A 42 8.47 -20.64 -7.69
N GLN A 43 8.65 -21.33 -6.55
CA GLN A 43 7.55 -21.62 -5.62
C GLN A 43 7.12 -20.37 -4.83
N ILE A 44 8.08 -19.49 -4.49
CA ILE A 44 7.80 -18.22 -3.83
C ILE A 44 7.00 -17.30 -4.76
N GLU A 45 7.44 -17.09 -6.00
CA GLU A 45 6.75 -16.20 -6.97
C GLU A 45 5.31 -16.64 -7.28
N ARG A 46 4.99 -17.93 -7.08
CA ARG A 46 3.63 -18.47 -7.24
C ARG A 46 2.79 -18.46 -5.96
N GLY A 47 3.35 -17.99 -4.85
CA GLY A 47 2.70 -18.01 -3.53
C GLY A 47 2.52 -19.43 -2.95
N ILE A 48 3.26 -20.42 -3.45
CA ILE A 48 3.16 -21.82 -2.99
C ILE A 48 3.97 -22.02 -1.71
N ARG A 49 5.10 -21.32 -1.58
CA ARG A 49 6.05 -21.53 -0.49
C ARG A 49 6.32 -20.24 0.27
N LYS A 50 6.14 -20.31 1.60
CA LYS A 50 6.43 -19.20 2.50
C LYS A 50 7.95 -18.99 2.63
N PRO A 51 8.50 -17.85 2.19
CA PRO A 51 9.91 -17.52 2.42
C PRO A 51 10.16 -17.14 3.89
N SER A 52 11.38 -17.36 4.37
CA SER A 52 11.84 -16.81 5.66
C SER A 52 12.22 -15.33 5.50
N ALA A 53 12.36 -14.62 6.63
CA ALA A 53 12.81 -13.23 6.63
C ALA A 53 14.20 -13.08 5.97
N ASP A 54 15.11 -14.01 6.24
CA ASP A 54 16.45 -14.03 5.64
C ASP A 54 16.41 -14.16 4.11
N ILE A 55 15.55 -15.06 3.59
CA ILE A 55 15.35 -15.23 2.15
C ILE A 55 14.75 -13.96 1.52
N LEU A 56 13.77 -13.35 2.18
CA LEU A 56 13.20 -12.07 1.72
C LEU A 56 14.26 -10.97 1.72
N GLN A 57 15.17 -10.93 2.70
CA GLN A 57 16.26 -9.97 2.72
C GLN A 57 17.25 -10.19 1.56
N GLN A 58 17.61 -11.45 1.27
CA GLN A 58 18.49 -11.79 0.15
C GLN A 58 17.86 -11.37 -1.19
N ILE A 59 16.56 -11.67 -1.38
CA ILE A 59 15.80 -11.29 -2.58
C ILE A 59 15.70 -9.76 -2.68
N ALA A 60 15.41 -9.05 -1.59
CA ALA A 60 15.32 -7.59 -1.57
C ALA A 60 16.65 -6.94 -1.97
N ARG A 61 17.78 -7.43 -1.45
CA ARG A 61 19.12 -6.97 -1.84
C ARG A 61 19.41 -7.19 -3.31
N ALA A 62 19.05 -8.37 -3.85
CA ALA A 62 19.27 -8.71 -5.25
C ALA A 62 18.40 -7.90 -6.23
N LEU A 63 17.23 -7.46 -5.78
CA LEU A 63 16.32 -6.58 -6.51
C LEU A 63 16.55 -5.09 -6.23
N GLU A 64 17.48 -4.74 -5.34
CA GLU A 64 17.76 -3.37 -4.90
C GLU A 64 16.53 -2.63 -4.34
N ILE A 65 15.66 -3.35 -3.62
CA ILE A 65 14.46 -2.81 -2.97
C ILE A 65 14.55 -2.90 -1.45
N SER A 66 13.67 -2.17 -0.75
CA SER A 66 13.55 -2.30 0.71
C SER A 66 13.02 -3.67 1.12
N ALA A 67 13.73 -4.35 2.02
CA ALA A 67 13.28 -5.59 2.64
C ALA A 67 12.01 -5.39 3.48
N GLU A 68 11.83 -4.19 4.05
CA GLU A 68 10.64 -3.81 4.80
C GLU A 68 9.37 -3.95 3.97
N SER A 69 9.41 -3.51 2.71
CA SER A 69 8.29 -3.63 1.77
C SER A 69 7.87 -5.09 1.56
N LEU A 70 8.84 -6.01 1.56
CA LEU A 70 8.56 -7.45 1.47
C LEU A 70 8.02 -8.00 2.79
N TYR A 71 8.53 -7.55 3.93
CA TYR A 71 8.07 -7.99 5.26
C TYR A 71 6.63 -7.59 5.54
N VAL A 72 6.25 -6.36 5.19
CA VAL A 72 4.87 -5.87 5.33
C VAL A 72 3.92 -6.69 4.48
N ARG A 73 4.26 -6.93 3.21
CA ARG A 73 3.45 -7.77 2.31
C ARG A 73 3.35 -9.22 2.78
N ALA A 74 4.45 -9.78 3.28
CA ALA A 74 4.48 -11.12 3.86
C ALA A 74 3.75 -11.22 5.22
N GLY A 75 3.38 -10.08 5.83
CA GLY A 75 2.82 -10.02 7.18
C GLY A 75 3.80 -10.48 8.26
N ILE A 76 5.10 -10.31 8.02
CA ILE A 76 6.17 -10.51 9.01
C ILE A 76 6.33 -9.24 9.85
N LEU A 77 6.11 -8.08 9.24
CA LEU A 77 6.07 -6.80 9.90
C LEU A 77 4.66 -6.23 9.76
N ASP A 78 4.11 -5.70 10.84
CA ASP A 78 2.89 -4.91 10.75
C ASP A 78 3.24 -3.61 10.02
N GLY A 79 2.56 -3.33 8.90
CA GLY A 79 2.76 -2.10 8.12
C GLY A 79 2.29 -0.83 8.83
N THR A 80 1.85 -0.96 10.08
CA THR A 80 1.65 0.16 10.99
C THR A 80 3.04 0.57 11.47
N PRO A 81 3.53 1.79 11.16
CA PRO A 81 4.71 2.30 11.83
C PRO A 81 4.52 2.11 13.34
N PRO A 82 5.58 1.78 14.10
CA PRO A 82 5.44 1.52 15.53
C PRO A 82 4.61 2.64 16.16
N GLU A 83 3.59 2.27 16.95
CA GLU A 83 2.65 3.19 17.61
C GLU A 83 3.35 4.30 18.43
N THR A 84 4.66 4.17 18.65
CA THR A 84 5.54 5.09 19.38
C THR A 84 6.34 6.06 18.49
N SER A 85 6.12 6.11 17.18
CA SER A 85 6.71 7.14 16.32
C SER A 85 5.86 7.39 15.09
N SER A 86 4.77 8.11 15.31
CA SER A 86 4.02 8.74 14.22
C SER A 86 4.85 9.88 13.60
N VAL A 87 4.61 10.24 12.32
CA VAL A 87 5.27 11.41 11.69
C VAL A 87 5.09 12.70 12.53
N PRO A 88 3.90 13.00 13.10
CA PRO A 88 3.75 14.12 14.04
C PRO A 88 4.67 14.03 15.27
N GLU A 89 4.86 12.84 15.82
CA GLU A 89 5.72 12.60 16.97
C GLU A 89 7.20 12.78 16.63
N ALA A 90 7.64 12.32 15.45
CA ALA A 90 8.98 12.58 14.95
C ALA A 90 9.26 14.08 14.76
N ILE A 91 8.31 14.84 14.21
CA ILE A 91 8.42 16.31 14.09
C ILE A 91 8.46 16.97 15.48
N THR A 92 7.69 16.46 16.44
CA THR A 92 7.60 17.01 17.80
C THR A 92 8.90 16.82 18.58
N ASN A 93 9.57 15.68 18.38
CA ASN A 93 10.79 15.30 19.10
C ASN A 93 12.11 15.69 18.38
N ASP A 94 12.05 16.34 17.22
CA ASP A 94 13.26 16.74 16.48
C ASP A 94 13.97 17.94 17.16
N GLU A 95 15.11 17.67 17.78
CA GLU A 95 15.95 18.66 18.47
C GLU A 95 16.56 19.72 17.54
N LYS A 96 16.61 19.46 16.21
CA LYS A 96 17.14 20.42 15.23
C LYS A 96 16.14 21.52 14.90
N LEU A 97 14.86 21.33 15.21
CA LEU A 97 13.80 22.27 14.93
C LEU A 97 13.52 23.19 16.12
N THR A 98 13.30 24.47 15.86
CA THR A 98 12.74 25.38 16.86
C THR A 98 11.27 25.03 17.12
N PRO A 99 10.70 25.40 18.29
CA PRO A 99 9.28 25.19 18.57
C PRO A 99 8.34 25.72 17.47
N GLU A 100 8.66 26.88 16.89
CA GLU A 100 7.87 27.50 15.81
C GLU A 100 7.97 26.71 14.50
N GLN A 101 9.16 26.17 14.18
CA GLN A 101 9.36 25.32 13.00
C GLN A 101 8.60 24.00 13.13
N ARG A 102 8.62 23.37 14.31
CA ARG A 102 7.81 22.17 14.60
C ARG A 102 6.33 22.46 14.40
N GLN A 103 5.83 23.57 14.96
CA GLN A 103 4.44 23.97 14.83
C GLN A 103 4.03 24.22 13.37
N SER A 104 4.91 24.86 12.58
CA SER A 104 4.66 25.12 11.15
C SER A 104 4.57 23.82 10.35
N LEU A 105 5.50 22.89 10.57
CA LEU A 105 5.51 21.58 9.91
C LEU A 105 4.28 20.75 10.28
N LEU A 106 3.91 20.73 11.56
CA LEU A 106 2.71 20.04 12.04
C LEU A 106 1.43 20.61 11.40
N SER A 107 1.34 21.94 11.26
CA SER A 107 0.21 22.60 10.61
C SER A 107 0.07 22.18 9.14
N VAL A 108 1.17 22.25 8.38
CA VAL A 108 1.21 21.83 6.97
C VAL A 108 0.87 20.36 6.81
N TYR A 109 1.47 19.50 7.64
CA TYR A 109 1.20 18.05 7.64
C TYR A 109 -0.28 17.75 7.86
N ARG A 110 -0.89 18.33 8.91
CA ARG A 110 -2.31 18.12 9.23
C ARG A 110 -3.23 18.62 8.12
N SER A 111 -2.89 19.74 7.48
CA SER A 111 -3.63 20.27 6.32
C SER A 111 -3.66 19.26 5.17
N PHE A 112 -2.52 18.67 4.80
CA PHE A 112 -2.46 17.69 3.72
C PHE A 112 -3.19 16.39 4.04
N VAL A 113 -3.06 15.88 5.27
CA VAL A 113 -3.77 14.66 5.69
C VAL A 113 -5.29 14.91 5.66
N ALA A 114 -5.75 16.02 6.24
CA ALA A 114 -7.16 16.37 6.23
C ALA A 114 -7.71 16.57 4.80
N ALA A 115 -6.94 17.20 3.89
CA ALA A 115 -7.33 17.36 2.50
C ALA A 115 -7.49 16.02 1.75
N ASN A 116 -6.62 15.04 2.04
CA ASN A 116 -6.68 13.72 1.44
C ASN A 116 -7.88 12.91 1.97
N GLU A 117 -8.23 13.06 3.24
CA GLU A 117 -9.40 12.41 3.85
C GLU A 117 -10.72 13.08 3.44
N ALA A 118 -10.70 14.40 3.21
CA ALA A 118 -11.86 15.20 2.82
C ALA A 118 -12.20 15.11 1.32
N THR A 119 -11.49 14.30 0.54
CA THR A 119 -11.84 14.03 -0.87
C THR A 119 -12.59 12.70 -0.98
N PRO A 120 -13.92 12.63 -0.73
CA PRO A 120 -14.70 11.51 -1.21
C PRO A 120 -14.81 11.62 -2.73
N THR A 121 -14.36 10.59 -3.43
CA THR A 121 -14.70 10.34 -4.82
C THR A 121 -16.23 10.30 -4.97
N SER A 122 -16.83 11.36 -5.49
CA SER A 122 -18.10 11.27 -6.20
C SER A 122 -18.29 12.48 -7.13
N PRO A 123 -18.35 12.22 -8.45
CA PRO A 123 -19.51 12.71 -9.18
C PRO A 123 -19.93 11.70 -10.27
N ALA A 124 -21.00 10.94 -10.02
CA ALA A 124 -21.80 10.33 -11.09
C ALA A 124 -23.17 9.91 -10.55
N ALA A 125 -24.01 10.88 -10.22
CA ALA A 125 -25.45 10.71 -10.29
C ALA A 125 -25.96 11.74 -11.29
N THR A 126 -25.98 11.33 -12.56
CA THR A 126 -26.70 12.02 -13.62
C THR A 126 -28.15 12.15 -13.17
N THR A 127 -28.57 13.39 -13.00
CA THR A 127 -29.95 13.82 -12.84
C THR A 127 -30.81 13.30 -13.99
N GLU A 128 -31.67 12.31 -13.71
CA GLU A 128 -32.90 12.10 -14.49
C GLU A 128 -33.82 13.32 -14.27
N PRO A 129 -34.48 13.85 -15.32
CA PRO A 129 -35.42 14.94 -15.16
C PRO A 129 -36.73 14.44 -14.53
N PRO A 130 -37.42 15.25 -13.70
CA PRO A 130 -38.66 14.84 -13.06
C PRO A 130 -39.77 14.72 -14.11
N GLY A 131 -40.43 13.55 -14.14
CA GLY A 131 -41.67 13.36 -14.88
C GLY A 131 -42.81 14.17 -14.28
N ASP A 132 -43.53 14.89 -15.13
CA ASP A 132 -44.76 15.63 -14.82
C ASP A 132 -45.76 14.77 -14.04
N PRO A 133 -46.28 15.26 -12.90
CA PRO A 133 -47.50 14.76 -12.33
C PRO A 133 -48.55 15.88 -12.36
N ASP A 134 -49.21 16.09 -13.50
CA ASP A 134 -50.52 16.75 -13.41
C ASP A 134 -51.48 16.31 -14.49
N GLY A 135 -52.60 15.74 -14.05
CA GLY A 135 -53.57 15.14 -14.95
C GLY A 135 -54.68 14.38 -14.24
N ASN A 136 -55.22 14.90 -13.11
CA ASN A 136 -56.60 14.55 -12.77
C ASN A 136 -57.35 15.55 -11.85
N ARG A 137 -58.50 16.00 -12.39
CA ARG A 137 -59.79 16.38 -11.74
C ARG A 137 -60.09 17.85 -11.43
N ASN A 138 -60.91 18.44 -12.32
CA ASN A 138 -62.32 18.89 -12.14
C ASN A 138 -62.55 20.16 -12.98
N THR A 139 -63.63 20.30 -13.78
CA THR A 139 -65.03 20.58 -13.38
C THR A 139 -65.97 20.39 -14.59
N ALA A 140 -67.11 19.69 -14.46
CA ALA A 140 -68.48 20.22 -14.41
C ALA A 140 -68.93 21.12 -15.58
N GLY A 141 -69.91 20.66 -16.36
CA GLY A 141 -70.62 21.40 -17.42
C GLY A 141 -71.30 20.49 -18.42
#